data_AF-A0ABD0Y958-F1
#
_entry.id   AF-A0ABD0Y958-F1
#
_cell.length_a   1.000
_cell.length_b   1.000
_cell.length_c   1.000
_cell.angle_alpha   90.00
_cell.angle_beta   90.00
_cell.angle_gamma   90.00
#
_symmetry.space_group_name_H-M   'P 1'
#
loop_
_entity.id
_entity.type
_entity.pdbx_description
1 polymer ?
#
loop_
_entity_poly.entity_id
_entity_poly.type
_entity_poly.pdbx_seq_one_letter_code
_entity_poly.pdbx_strand_id
1 'polypeptide(L)'
;MKVYRTPGLTEGRNDTIVDCDYNSFPDENKTCKIDVEKYEPCVASNYFGYKNGKPCVFIELEAVSDWKPSYWDSSKKLPKDMPGDVKEQIEELVDDGNKRQTLWLTCEGESPADKENIGFVKYYPLPGFPGYNFPFTGQQGYLNPVAAIQFTKLRSKYLYIFVNYKFYKNDVNNFGLSSPRPGTLNNFFVTKSSDCTRIV
;
A
#
# COMPACT_ATOMS: atom_id res chain seq x y z
N MET A 1 0.29 -12.52 -3.71
CA MET A 1 1.35 -12.11 -4.69
C MET A 1 1.62 -12.98 -5.96
N LYS A 2 1.05 -14.17 -6.18
CA LYS A 2 1.36 -15.00 -7.38
C LYS A 2 0.83 -14.39 -8.69
N VAL A 3 -0.41 -13.90 -8.68
CA VAL A 3 -1.09 -13.27 -9.82
C VAL A 3 -0.39 -11.99 -10.29
N TYR A 4 0.16 -11.22 -9.36
CA TYR A 4 0.94 -10.02 -9.65
C TYR A 4 2.22 -10.29 -10.44
N ARG A 5 2.83 -11.46 -10.26
CA ARG A 5 4.10 -11.86 -10.89
C ARG A 5 3.92 -12.53 -12.24
N THR A 6 2.73 -13.03 -12.55
CA THR A 6 2.49 -13.87 -13.72
C THR A 6 1.35 -13.26 -14.54
N PRO A 7 1.64 -12.44 -15.56
CA PRO A 7 0.62 -11.76 -16.37
C PRO A 7 -0.44 -12.70 -16.94
N GLY A 8 -0.05 -13.91 -17.37
CA GLY A 8 -0.96 -14.92 -17.92
C GLY A 8 -1.95 -15.57 -16.94
N LEU A 9 -1.95 -15.19 -15.66
CA LEU A 9 -2.95 -15.65 -14.68
C LEU A 9 -4.21 -14.77 -14.63
N THR A 10 -4.21 -13.62 -15.31
CA THR A 10 -5.36 -12.71 -15.37
C THR A 10 -5.78 -12.56 -16.84
N GLU A 11 -7.04 -12.89 -17.13
CA GLU A 11 -7.58 -12.81 -18.48
C GLU A 11 -7.52 -11.37 -19.04
N GLY A 12 -7.17 -11.23 -20.31
CA GLY A 12 -7.01 -9.95 -21.01
C GLY A 12 -5.77 -9.12 -20.63
N ARG A 13 -5.03 -9.52 -19.60
CA ARG A 13 -3.94 -8.69 -19.04
C ARG A 13 -2.74 -8.51 -19.95
N ASN A 14 -2.37 -9.53 -20.72
CA ASN A 14 -1.20 -9.41 -21.62
C ASN A 14 -1.40 -8.33 -22.69
N ASP A 15 -2.64 -8.04 -23.07
CA ASP A 15 -2.98 -7.13 -24.15
C ASP A 15 -3.35 -5.72 -23.66
N THR A 16 -3.71 -5.58 -22.37
CA THR A 16 -4.16 -4.32 -21.76
C THR A 16 -3.13 -3.65 -20.86
N ILE A 17 -2.04 -4.33 -20.51
CA ILE A 17 -1.03 -3.81 -19.58
C ILE A 17 -0.10 -2.78 -20.25
N VAL A 18 0.12 -1.66 -19.58
CA VAL A 18 1.03 -0.58 -20.02
C VAL A 18 1.91 -0.11 -18.87
N ASP A 19 3.09 0.43 -19.17
CA ASP A 19 3.91 1.09 -18.16
C ASP A 19 3.31 2.46 -17.82
N CYS A 20 3.13 2.73 -16.53
CA CYS A 20 2.57 3.98 -16.03
C CYS A 20 3.50 4.65 -15.02
N ASP A 21 3.39 5.97 -14.93
CA ASP A 21 3.99 6.78 -13.88
C ASP A 21 3.15 8.04 -13.60
N TYR A 22 3.67 8.94 -12.76
CA TYR A 22 2.96 10.18 -12.40
C TYR A 22 2.85 11.21 -13.53
N ASN A 23 3.56 11.00 -14.64
CA ASN A 23 3.51 11.83 -15.85
C ASN A 23 2.77 11.13 -16.99
N SER A 24 2.59 9.81 -16.91
CA SER A 24 1.95 8.98 -17.93
C SER A 24 0.90 8.07 -17.29
N PHE A 25 -0.35 8.49 -17.39
CA PHE A 25 -1.52 7.73 -16.96
C PHE A 25 -1.96 6.78 -18.09
N PRO A 26 -2.59 5.63 -17.77
CA PRO A 26 -3.06 4.70 -18.78
C PRO A 26 -4.24 5.29 -19.55
N ASP A 27 -4.32 4.96 -20.84
CA ASP A 27 -5.50 5.24 -21.68
C ASP A 27 -6.73 4.44 -21.22
N GLU A 28 -7.90 4.81 -21.74
CA GLU A 28 -9.14 4.05 -21.51
C GLU A 28 -8.97 2.57 -21.87
N ASN A 29 -9.50 1.68 -21.03
CA ASN A 29 -9.39 0.22 -21.14
C ASN A 29 -7.97 -0.38 -21.01
N LYS A 30 -6.96 0.41 -20.65
CA LYS A 30 -5.61 -0.07 -20.29
C LYS A 30 -5.43 -0.11 -18.78
N THR A 31 -4.50 -0.94 -18.32
CA THR A 31 -4.16 -1.10 -16.89
C THR A 31 -2.67 -0.94 -16.66
N CYS A 32 -2.31 -0.31 -15.55
CA CYS A 32 -0.92 -0.10 -15.21
C CYS A 32 -0.21 -1.39 -14.81
N LYS A 33 1.01 -1.55 -15.32
CA LYS A 33 1.89 -2.63 -14.92
C LYS A 33 2.33 -2.44 -13.48
N ILE A 34 1.96 -3.40 -12.63
CA ILE A 34 2.53 -3.54 -11.30
C ILE A 34 3.85 -4.27 -11.44
N ASP A 35 4.94 -3.51 -11.37
CA ASP A 35 6.30 -4.03 -11.40
C ASP A 35 6.72 -4.52 -10.02
N VAL A 36 6.70 -5.83 -9.83
CA VAL A 36 7.02 -6.50 -8.56
C VAL A 36 8.46 -6.27 -8.10
N GLU A 37 9.37 -5.94 -9.02
CA GLU A 37 10.78 -5.68 -8.68
C GLU A 37 10.96 -4.32 -7.99
N LYS A 38 10.03 -3.36 -8.20
CA LYS A 38 10.03 -2.07 -7.49
C LYS A 38 9.75 -2.20 -5.99
N TYR A 39 9.35 -3.39 -5.52
CA TYR A 39 9.09 -3.66 -4.12
C TYR A 39 10.33 -4.14 -3.36
N GLU A 40 11.52 -4.24 -3.98
CA GLU A 40 12.77 -4.59 -3.29
C GLU A 40 12.96 -3.76 -2.02
N PRO A 41 13.19 -4.37 -0.84
CA PRO A 41 13.59 -5.77 -0.59
C PRO A 41 12.44 -6.78 -0.41
N CYS A 42 11.19 -6.37 -0.58
CA CYS A 42 9.98 -7.17 -0.41
C CYS A 42 9.66 -8.03 -1.63
N VAL A 43 10.62 -8.78 -2.15
CA VAL A 43 10.43 -9.65 -3.32
C VAL A 43 10.59 -11.13 -2.95
N ALA A 44 10.12 -11.99 -3.85
CA ALA A 44 10.17 -13.44 -3.64
C ALA A 44 11.60 -13.99 -3.56
N SER A 45 12.55 -13.45 -4.33
CA SER A 45 13.96 -13.86 -4.31
C SER A 45 14.62 -13.60 -2.95
N ASN A 46 14.18 -12.56 -2.23
CA ASN A 46 14.58 -12.25 -0.86
C ASN A 46 13.63 -12.84 0.21
N TYR A 47 12.78 -13.79 -0.17
CA TYR A 47 11.79 -14.43 0.72
C TYR A 47 10.95 -13.40 1.48
N PHE A 48 10.63 -12.28 0.84
CA PHE A 48 9.90 -11.14 1.42
C PHE A 48 10.51 -10.66 2.75
N GLY A 49 11.83 -10.78 2.91
CA GLY A 49 12.57 -10.35 4.10
C GLY A 49 12.39 -11.23 5.36
N TYR A 50 11.59 -12.31 5.30
CA TYR A 50 11.34 -13.21 6.44
C TYR A 50 12.61 -13.86 6.98
N LYS A 51 13.48 -14.34 6.08
CA LYS A 51 14.75 -14.98 6.47
C LYS A 51 15.69 -14.06 7.25
N ASN A 52 15.58 -12.76 7.02
CA ASN A 52 16.44 -11.75 7.63
C ASN A 52 15.80 -11.13 8.88
N GLY A 53 14.65 -11.66 9.34
CA GLY A 53 13.89 -11.10 10.45
C GLY A 53 13.31 -9.71 10.17
N LYS A 54 13.16 -9.36 8.89
CA LYS A 54 12.59 -8.09 8.40
C LYS A 54 11.42 -8.37 7.46
N PRO A 55 10.34 -9.00 7.96
CA PRO A 55 9.25 -9.48 7.11
C PRO A 55 8.57 -8.33 6.38
N CYS A 56 8.07 -8.62 5.19
CA CYS A 56 7.23 -7.73 4.42
C CYS A 56 5.80 -8.26 4.36
N VAL A 57 4.84 -7.35 4.52
CA VAL A 57 3.41 -7.61 4.31
C VAL A 57 2.92 -6.72 3.18
N PHE A 58 2.01 -7.25 2.36
CA PHE A 58 1.38 -6.49 1.28
C PHE A 58 -0.02 -6.07 1.68
N ILE A 59 -0.34 -4.80 1.46
CA ILE A 59 -1.69 -4.26 1.55
C ILE A 59 -2.22 -4.13 0.13
N GLU A 60 -3.30 -4.86 -0.15
CA GLU A 60 -4.05 -4.78 -1.39
C GLU A 60 -5.24 -3.85 -1.18
N LEU A 61 -5.41 -2.87 -2.07
CA LEU A 61 -6.56 -1.98 -2.05
C LEU A 61 -7.62 -2.50 -3.02
N GLU A 62 -8.76 -2.92 -2.47
CA GLU A 62 -9.90 -3.33 -3.28
C GLU A 62 -10.38 -2.19 -4.19
N ALA A 63 -10.54 -2.48 -5.47
CA ALA A 63 -11.03 -1.52 -6.43
C ALA A 63 -12.51 -1.18 -6.19
N VAL A 64 -12.81 0.12 -6.28
CA VAL A 64 -14.18 0.65 -6.29
C VAL A 64 -14.44 1.23 -7.67
N SER A 65 -15.51 0.78 -8.33
CA SER A 65 -15.87 1.25 -9.67
C SER A 65 -16.04 2.76 -9.70
N ASP A 66 -15.46 3.40 -10.72
CA ASP A 66 -15.57 4.82 -11.02
C ASP A 66 -15.09 5.74 -9.88
N TRP A 67 -14.32 5.19 -8.95
CA TRP A 67 -13.77 5.94 -7.84
C TRP A 67 -12.33 6.36 -8.10
N LYS A 68 -12.04 7.64 -7.81
CA LYS A 68 -10.70 8.21 -7.80
C LYS A 68 -10.45 8.97 -6.50
N PRO A 69 -9.28 8.80 -5.85
CA PRO A 69 -8.95 9.57 -4.67
C PRO A 69 -8.77 11.05 -5.00
N SER A 70 -9.17 11.89 -4.06
CA SER A 70 -8.86 13.30 -4.02
C SER A 70 -7.51 13.53 -3.34
N TYR A 71 -6.72 14.45 -3.87
CA TYR A 71 -5.34 14.69 -3.44
C TYR A 71 -5.18 16.06 -2.79
N TRP A 72 -4.15 16.20 -1.95
CA TRP A 72 -3.83 17.50 -1.35
C TRP A 72 -2.95 18.33 -2.27
N ASP A 73 -3.17 19.64 -2.23
CA ASP A 73 -2.34 20.57 -3.01
C ASP A 73 -0.98 20.85 -2.36
N SER A 74 -0.86 20.64 -1.05
CA SER A 74 0.31 21.00 -0.24
C SER A 74 0.46 20.12 0.99
N SER A 75 1.71 19.83 1.36
CA SER A 75 2.13 19.11 2.58
C SER A 75 1.54 19.71 3.86
N LYS A 76 1.36 21.04 3.91
CA LYS A 76 0.77 21.75 5.06
C LYS A 76 -0.68 21.36 5.39
N LYS A 77 -1.40 20.78 4.43
CA LYS A 77 -2.80 20.33 4.60
C LYS A 77 -2.89 18.86 5.06
N LEU A 78 -1.76 18.18 5.27
CA LEU A 78 -1.77 16.80 5.73
C LEU A 78 -2.35 16.68 7.15
N PRO A 79 -3.10 15.61 7.44
CA PRO A 79 -3.74 15.40 8.74
C PRO A 79 -2.76 15.43 9.93
N LYS A 80 -3.24 15.89 11.08
CA LYS A 80 -2.43 16.00 12.31
C LYS A 80 -2.24 14.66 13.01
N ASP A 81 -3.15 13.72 12.78
CA ASP A 81 -3.15 12.37 13.35
C ASP A 81 -2.32 11.37 12.53
N MET A 82 -1.72 11.80 11.41
CA MET A 82 -0.77 11.00 10.65
C MET A 82 0.50 10.76 11.49
N PRO A 83 1.00 9.50 11.59
CA PRO A 83 2.22 9.18 12.31
C PRO A 83 3.41 10.01 11.81
N GLY A 84 4.15 10.64 12.74
CA GLY A 84 5.17 11.64 12.40
C GLY A 84 6.32 11.12 11.52
N ASP A 85 6.73 9.86 11.73
CA ASP A 85 7.80 9.20 10.98
C ASP A 85 7.44 8.97 9.50
N VAL A 86 6.18 8.63 9.23
CA VAL A 86 5.68 8.46 7.86
C VAL A 86 5.28 9.81 7.26
N LYS A 87 4.79 10.73 8.10
CA LYS A 87 4.36 12.07 7.68
C LYS A 87 5.52 12.84 7.04
N GLU A 88 6.70 12.84 7.64
CA GLU A 88 7.88 13.52 7.07
C GLU A 88 8.21 13.01 5.65
N GLN A 89 8.18 11.69 5.45
CA GLN A 89 8.39 11.09 4.13
C GLN A 89 7.30 11.50 3.13
N ILE A 90 6.04 11.57 3.58
CA ILE A 90 4.93 11.99 2.73
C ILE A 90 5.02 13.48 2.39
N GLU A 91 5.42 14.33 3.32
CA GLU A 91 5.59 15.77 3.10
C GLU A 91 6.57 16.04 1.96
N GLU A 92 7.74 15.37 1.98
CA GLU A 92 8.72 15.46 0.90
C GLU A 92 8.15 15.03 -0.46
N LEU A 93 7.36 13.95 -0.50
CA LEU A 93 6.75 13.44 -1.73
C LEU A 93 5.58 14.31 -2.21
N VAL A 94 4.83 14.93 -1.30
CA VAL A 94 3.76 15.86 -1.68
C VAL A 94 4.34 17.12 -2.31
N ASP A 95 5.49 17.58 -1.80
CA ASP A 95 6.18 18.75 -2.34
C ASP A 95 6.88 18.46 -3.69
N ASP A 96 7.13 17.19 -4.03
CA ASP A 96 7.60 16.69 -5.34
C ASP A 96 6.50 16.72 -6.44
N GLY A 97 5.58 17.69 -6.37
CA GLY A 97 4.63 18.05 -7.43
C GLY A 97 3.63 16.97 -7.82
N ASN A 98 4.03 16.01 -8.65
CA ASN A 98 3.12 15.00 -9.20
C ASN A 98 2.87 13.84 -8.22
N LYS A 99 3.84 13.53 -7.34
CA LYS A 99 3.70 12.46 -6.34
C LYS A 99 2.67 12.76 -5.26
N ARG A 100 2.20 14.01 -5.12
CA ARG A 100 1.03 14.34 -4.28
C ARG A 100 -0.23 13.62 -4.73
N GLN A 101 -0.29 13.15 -5.98
CA GLN A 101 -1.39 12.35 -6.51
C GLN A 101 -1.34 10.90 -6.01
N THR A 102 -1.20 10.71 -4.71
CA THR A 102 -1.10 9.41 -4.04
C THR A 102 -2.19 9.29 -2.99
N LEU A 103 -2.83 8.12 -2.93
CA LEU A 103 -3.61 7.72 -1.76
C LEU A 103 -2.63 7.22 -0.69
N TRP A 104 -2.36 8.02 0.33
CA TRP A 104 -1.34 7.69 1.32
C TRP A 104 -1.80 6.57 2.25
N LEU A 105 -0.85 5.72 2.66
CA LEU A 105 -1.06 4.59 3.55
C LEU A 105 -0.13 4.74 4.75
N THR A 106 -0.69 4.61 5.95
CA THR A 106 0.10 4.44 7.16
C THR A 106 -0.32 3.18 7.91
N CYS A 107 0.58 2.71 8.76
CA CYS A 107 0.51 1.44 9.47
C CYS A 107 1.09 1.64 10.87
N GLU A 108 0.30 1.34 11.89
CA GLU A 108 0.66 1.52 13.29
C GLU A 108 0.22 0.32 14.14
N GLY A 109 0.89 0.10 15.28
CA GLY A 109 0.46 -0.91 16.25
C GLY A 109 -0.92 -0.58 16.82
N GLU A 110 -1.76 -1.58 17.04
CA GLU A 110 -3.12 -1.42 17.57
C GLU A 110 -3.13 -0.95 19.03
N SER A 111 -2.42 -1.66 19.91
CA SER A 111 -2.28 -1.31 21.32
C SER A 111 -0.98 -0.54 21.61
N PRO A 112 -0.83 0.11 22.78
CA PRO A 112 0.45 0.71 23.19
C PRO A 112 1.60 -0.31 23.16
N ALA A 113 1.35 -1.56 23.55
CA ALA A 113 2.34 -2.63 23.48
C ALA A 113 2.71 -2.96 22.03
N ASP A 114 1.74 -2.98 21.11
CA ASP A 114 2.01 -3.19 19.69
C ASP A 114 2.81 -2.03 19.09
N LYS A 115 2.49 -0.79 19.43
CA LYS A 115 3.23 0.42 18.98
C LYS A 115 4.69 0.39 19.43
N GLU A 116 4.95 -0.13 20.62
CA GLU A 116 6.33 -0.33 21.08
C GLU A 116 7.02 -1.48 20.32
N ASN A 117 6.31 -2.57 20.03
CA ASN A 117 6.89 -3.79 19.48
C ASN A 117 7.07 -3.78 17.95
N ILE A 118 6.19 -3.09 17.22
CA ILE A 118 6.20 -2.96 15.75
C ILE A 118 7.50 -2.31 15.25
N GLY A 119 8.06 -1.39 16.04
CA GLY A 119 9.29 -0.69 15.71
C GLY A 119 9.18 0.13 14.41
N PHE A 120 10.28 0.22 13.67
CA PHE A 120 10.34 1.01 12.44
C PHE A 120 9.81 0.24 11.23
N VAL A 121 8.84 0.83 10.53
CA VAL A 121 8.29 0.32 9.27
C VAL A 121 8.82 1.11 8.08
N LYS A 122 8.95 0.44 6.93
CA LYS A 122 9.27 1.07 5.64
C LYS A 122 8.24 0.66 4.60
N TYR A 123 7.94 1.55 3.66
CA TYR A 123 6.97 1.31 2.61
C TYR A 123 7.67 1.22 1.26
N TYR A 124 7.16 0.35 0.39
CA TYR A 124 7.72 0.13 -0.94
C TYR A 124 6.61 0.07 -2.00
N PRO A 125 6.81 0.71 -3.18
CA PRO A 125 7.92 1.62 -3.49
C PRO A 125 7.83 2.98 -2.77
N LEU A 126 6.66 3.33 -2.23
CA LEU A 126 6.37 4.56 -1.50
C LEU A 126 5.21 4.31 -0.51
N PRO A 127 4.91 5.22 0.45
CA PRO A 127 3.91 5.02 1.49
C PRO A 127 2.46 5.23 1.00
N GLY A 128 2.01 4.45 0.01
CA GLY A 128 0.66 4.59 -0.54
C GLY A 128 0.46 3.98 -1.93
N PHE A 129 -0.65 4.38 -2.55
CA PHE A 129 -1.07 3.92 -3.87
C PHE A 129 -1.04 5.08 -4.86
N PRO A 130 -0.18 5.02 -5.89
CA PRO A 130 -0.11 6.06 -6.91
C PRO A 130 -1.43 6.25 -7.65
N GLY A 131 -1.75 7.50 -7.97
CA GLY A 131 -3.00 7.91 -8.58
C GLY A 131 -3.25 7.36 -9.98
N TYR A 132 -2.19 7.02 -10.72
CA TYR A 132 -2.30 6.40 -12.05
C TYR A 132 -2.92 5.00 -12.04
N ASN A 133 -3.10 4.38 -10.87
CA ASN A 133 -3.82 3.12 -10.75
C ASN A 133 -5.35 3.28 -10.67
N PHE A 134 -5.86 4.52 -10.72
CA PHE A 134 -7.28 4.86 -10.59
C PHE A 134 -7.76 5.75 -11.75
N PRO A 135 -9.06 5.72 -12.09
CA PRO A 135 -10.10 4.86 -11.52
C PRO A 135 -10.06 3.43 -12.07
N PHE A 136 -10.77 2.53 -11.38
CA PHE A 136 -11.19 1.25 -11.95
C PHE A 136 -12.55 1.45 -12.64
N THR A 137 -12.63 1.12 -13.93
CA THR A 137 -13.84 1.28 -14.77
C THR A 137 -14.29 -0.04 -15.39
N GLY A 138 -13.78 -1.18 -14.88
CA GLY A 138 -14.07 -2.51 -15.43
C GLY A 138 -13.09 -2.95 -16.53
N GLN A 139 -11.97 -2.25 -16.70
CA GLN A 139 -10.96 -2.60 -17.69
C GLN A 139 -10.40 -4.01 -17.47
N GLN A 140 -10.29 -4.79 -18.55
CA GLN A 140 -9.79 -6.17 -18.48
C GLN A 140 -8.33 -6.21 -18.02
N GLY A 141 -7.98 -7.27 -17.28
CA GLY A 141 -6.62 -7.45 -16.78
C GLY A 141 -6.22 -6.56 -15.59
N TYR A 142 -7.13 -5.72 -15.09
CA TYR A 142 -6.87 -4.88 -13.91
C TYR A 142 -6.50 -5.73 -12.70
N LEU A 143 -5.46 -5.29 -11.99
CA LEU A 143 -5.16 -5.78 -10.66
C LEU A 143 -5.32 -4.67 -9.63
N ASN A 144 -5.86 -5.06 -8.48
CA ASN A 144 -5.93 -4.19 -7.32
C ASN A 144 -4.52 -3.65 -6.97
N PRO A 145 -4.38 -2.33 -6.74
CA PRO A 145 -3.11 -1.74 -6.35
C PRO A 145 -2.58 -2.36 -5.06
N VAL A 146 -1.26 -2.58 -4.98
CA VAL A 146 -0.61 -3.14 -3.79
C VAL A 146 0.52 -2.25 -3.30
N ALA A 147 0.67 -2.16 -1.99
CA ALA A 147 1.79 -1.51 -1.31
C ALA A 147 2.46 -2.52 -0.36
N ALA A 148 3.79 -2.54 -0.30
CA ALA A 148 4.50 -3.39 0.66
C ALA A 148 4.95 -2.60 1.89
N ILE A 149 4.86 -3.23 3.06
CA ILE A 149 5.28 -2.70 4.34
C ILE A 149 6.32 -3.66 4.91
N GLN A 150 7.55 -3.19 5.09
CA GLN A 150 8.63 -3.94 5.71
C GLN A 150 8.78 -3.54 7.19
N PHE A 151 8.77 -4.54 8.07
CA PHE A 151 9.06 -4.37 9.49
C PHE A 151 10.56 -4.50 9.72
N THR A 152 11.27 -3.37 9.80
CA THR A 152 12.75 -3.38 9.77
C THR A 152 13.39 -3.62 11.13
N LYS A 153 12.67 -3.35 12.23
CA LYS A 153 13.19 -3.48 13.61
C LYS A 153 12.10 -3.86 14.60
N LEU A 154 11.59 -5.08 14.50
CA LEU A 154 10.69 -5.66 15.49
C LEU A 154 11.41 -5.86 16.84
N ARG A 155 10.88 -5.28 17.93
CA ARG A 155 11.55 -5.33 19.25
C ARG A 155 11.47 -6.70 19.91
N SER A 156 10.34 -7.38 19.81
CA SER A 156 10.16 -8.73 20.37
C SER A 156 10.29 -9.82 19.30
N LYS A 157 10.67 -11.04 19.71
CA LYS A 157 10.76 -12.21 18.80
C LYS A 157 9.54 -13.14 18.89
N TYR A 158 8.78 -13.07 19.98
CA TYR A 158 7.72 -14.04 20.31
C TYR A 158 6.35 -13.40 20.56
N LEU A 159 6.20 -12.12 20.25
CA LEU A 159 4.90 -11.44 20.34
C LEU A 159 4.19 -11.45 19.00
N TYR A 160 2.90 -11.76 19.06
CA TYR A 160 1.95 -11.35 18.05
C TYR A 160 1.78 -9.84 18.16
N ILE A 161 1.99 -9.14 17.05
CA ILE A 161 1.80 -7.69 16.97
C ILE A 161 0.58 -7.46 16.11
N PHE A 162 -0.43 -6.83 16.68
CA PHE A 162 -1.60 -6.39 15.94
C PHE A 162 -1.33 -5.03 15.33
N VAL A 163 -1.67 -4.90 14.05
CA VAL A 163 -1.32 -3.74 13.25
C VAL A 163 -2.56 -3.23 12.55
N ASN A 164 -2.82 -1.94 12.68
CA ASN A 164 -3.86 -1.23 11.96
C ASN A 164 -3.24 -0.43 10.81
N TYR A 165 -3.98 -0.30 9.70
CA TYR A 165 -3.62 0.58 8.61
C TYR A 165 -4.68 1.64 8.37
N LYS A 166 -4.25 2.80 7.84
CA LYS A 166 -5.12 3.93 7.50
C LYS A 166 -4.77 4.47 6.13
N PHE A 167 -5.79 4.75 5.34
CA PHE A 167 -5.64 5.49 4.09
C PHE A 167 -5.97 6.96 4.31
N TYR A 168 -5.24 7.85 3.64
CA TYR A 168 -5.50 9.28 3.70
C TYR A 168 -5.72 9.81 2.28
N LYS A 169 -6.76 10.64 2.14
CA LYS A 169 -7.10 11.42 0.94
C LYS A 169 -7.59 12.82 1.34
N ASN A 170 -7.61 13.76 0.40
CA ASN A 170 -8.11 15.12 0.65
C ASN A 170 -9.64 15.17 0.52
N ASP A 171 -10.37 14.94 1.60
CA ASP A 171 -11.84 14.95 1.56
C ASP A 171 -12.41 16.37 1.61
N VAL A 172 -12.53 17.01 0.44
CA VAL A 172 -13.25 18.30 0.27
C VAL A 172 -14.77 18.08 0.18
N ASN A 173 -15.20 16.87 -0.18
CA ASN A 173 -16.59 16.43 -0.13
C ASN A 173 -16.69 15.27 0.86
N ASN A 174 -17.66 15.32 1.76
CA ASN A 174 -18.03 14.25 2.71
C ASN A 174 -18.55 12.97 2.00
N PHE A 175 -17.92 12.56 0.90
CA PHE A 175 -18.10 11.21 0.37
C PHE A 175 -17.21 10.30 1.20
N GLY A 176 -17.78 9.87 2.31
CA GLY A 176 -17.31 8.73 3.07
C GLY A 176 -17.29 7.53 2.14
N LEU A 177 -16.15 7.32 1.48
CA LEU A 177 -15.53 6.02 1.66
C LEU A 177 -15.31 5.93 3.15
N SER A 178 -16.28 5.33 3.84
CA SER A 178 -15.97 4.68 5.10
C SER A 178 -14.65 3.97 4.84
N SER A 179 -13.64 4.19 5.68
CA SER A 179 -12.67 3.15 5.97
C SER A 179 -13.43 1.82 5.89
N PRO A 180 -12.90 0.79 5.18
CA PRO A 180 -13.63 -0.47 4.97
C PRO A 180 -14.38 -0.84 6.25
N ARG A 181 -15.69 -1.10 6.09
CA ARG A 181 -16.73 -1.09 7.14
C ARG A 181 -16.15 -1.47 8.52
N PRO A 182 -16.48 -0.75 9.61
CA PRO A 182 -16.12 -1.21 10.95
C PRO A 182 -16.71 -2.62 11.16
N GLY A 183 -15.86 -3.64 11.06
CA GLY A 183 -16.28 -5.04 10.96
C GLY A 183 -15.37 -5.93 10.11
N THR A 184 -14.57 -5.39 9.18
CA THR A 184 -13.47 -6.15 8.58
C THR A 184 -12.30 -6.17 9.58
N LEU A 185 -11.78 -7.36 9.92
CA LEU A 185 -10.52 -7.46 10.66
C LEU A 185 -9.43 -6.75 9.84
N ASN A 186 -9.16 -5.49 10.18
CA ASN A 186 -8.09 -4.66 9.60
C ASN A 186 -6.71 -4.98 10.20
N ASN A 187 -6.66 -6.07 10.96
CA ASN A 187 -5.49 -6.51 11.71
C ASN A 187 -4.84 -7.68 10.98
N PHE A 188 -3.55 -7.57 10.76
CA PHE A 188 -2.70 -8.70 10.41
C PHE A 188 -1.66 -8.90 11.50
N PHE A 189 -1.19 -10.14 11.64
CA PHE A 189 -0.21 -10.51 12.64
C PHE A 189 1.16 -10.56 12.01
N VAL A 190 2.10 -9.82 12.57
CA VAL A 190 3.50 -9.89 12.14
C VAL A 190 4.23 -10.82 13.10
N THR A 191 4.76 -11.92 12.57
CA THR A 191 5.66 -12.81 13.31
C THR A 191 7.05 -12.81 12.66
N LYS A 192 8.09 -13.10 13.45
CA LYS A 192 9.44 -13.35 12.92
C LYS A 192 9.61 -14.77 12.36
N SER A 193 8.57 -15.62 12.47
CA SER A 193 8.57 -17.01 12.00
C SER A 193 7.93 -17.11 10.61
N SER A 194 8.31 -18.14 9.84
CA SER A 194 7.75 -18.46 8.53
C SER A 194 6.33 -19.04 8.55
N ASP A 195 5.70 -19.16 9.73
CA ASP A 195 4.32 -19.63 9.85
C ASP A 195 3.34 -18.50 9.46
N CYS A 196 3.28 -18.26 8.15
CA CYS A 196 2.40 -17.33 7.47
C CYS A 196 0.94 -17.80 7.52
N THR A 197 0.25 -17.57 8.63
CA THR A 197 -1.21 -17.71 8.64
C THR A 197 -1.82 -16.43 8.08
N ARG A 198 -1.97 -16.40 6.74
CA ARG A 198 -2.59 -15.38 5.87
C ARG A 198 -1.77 -14.10 5.61
N ILE A 199 -1.02 -14.15 4.51
CA ILE A 199 -0.52 -13.00 3.78
C ILE A 199 -0.92 -13.23 2.32
N VAL A 200 -1.52 -12.24 1.67
CA VAL A 200 -2.15 -12.33 0.34
C VAL A 200 -1.15 -12.54 -0.80
#